data_AF-A0A6P0N8J3-F1
#
_entry.id   AF-A0A6P0N8J3-F1
#
_cell.length_a   1.000
_cell.length_b   1.000
_cell.length_c   1.000
_cell.angle_alpha   90.00
_cell.angle_beta   90.00
_cell.angle_gamma   90.00
#
_symmetry.space_group_name_H-M   'P 1'
#
loop_
_entity.id
_entity.type
_entity.pdbx_description
1 polymer ?
#
loop_
_entity_poly.entity_id
_entity_poly.type
_entity_poly.pdbx_seq_one_letter_code
_entity_poly.pdbx_strand_id
1 'polypeptide(L)'
;MDSKIINFLSPLWGETLKQLRHDIYHLADYFTLESKRNQGIPEAIVIADGDKIFFVPYLLRKCDDICDQDSGDLFDVVSPYGYPGILLSDAAA
;
A
#
# COMPACT_ATOMS: atom_id res chain seq x y z
N MET A 1 13.58 5.43 13.96
CA MET A 1 12.71 4.59 13.12
C MET A 1 11.26 4.68 13.58
N ASP A 2 10.41 5.33 12.80
CA ASP A 2 8.94 5.41 12.96
C ASP A 2 8.28 4.58 11.85
N SER A 3 7.28 3.76 12.17
CA SER A 3 6.61 2.84 11.22
C SER A 3 5.10 2.91 11.37
N LYS A 4 4.38 3.11 10.27
CA LYS A 4 2.92 3.27 10.27
C LYS A 4 2.29 2.49 9.12
N ILE A 5 1.15 1.87 9.40
CA ILE A 5 0.19 1.48 8.36
C ILE A 5 -0.81 2.62 8.23
N ILE A 6 -1.06 3.06 7.00
CA ILE A 6 -2.00 4.13 6.69
C ILE A 6 -3.03 3.66 5.67
N ASN A 7 -4.26 4.13 5.80
CA ASN A 7 -5.30 3.92 4.81
C ASN A 7 -5.25 4.99 3.70
N PHE A 8 -6.04 4.79 2.63
CA PHE A 8 -6.10 5.69 1.48
C PHE A 8 -6.58 7.12 1.76
N LEU A 9 -7.21 7.39 2.91
CA LEU A 9 -7.64 8.74 3.30
C LEU A 9 -6.55 9.52 4.05
N SER A 10 -5.46 8.85 4.43
CA SER A 10 -4.38 9.48 5.17
C SER A 10 -3.66 10.52 4.30
N PRO A 11 -3.56 11.79 4.75
CA PRO A 11 -2.78 12.80 4.02
C PRO A 11 -1.29 12.41 3.92
N LEU A 12 -0.80 11.60 4.87
CA LEU A 12 0.57 11.10 4.89
C LEU A 12 0.92 10.34 3.61
N TRP A 13 -0.04 9.65 2.96
CA TRP A 13 0.21 8.95 1.71
C TRP A 13 0.71 9.92 0.63
N GLY A 14 -0.03 11.00 0.41
CA GLY A 14 0.33 12.03 -0.57
C GLY A 14 1.59 12.80 -0.15
N GLU A 15 1.77 13.07 1.14
CA GLU A 15 2.96 13.75 1.67
C GLU A 15 4.24 12.91 1.50
N THR A 16 4.16 11.60 1.68
CA THR A 16 5.27 10.67 1.44
C THR A 16 5.59 10.58 -0.05
N LEU A 17 4.59 10.44 -0.92
CA LEU A 17 4.81 10.38 -2.37
C LEU A 17 5.44 11.66 -2.94
N LYS A 18 5.16 12.84 -2.38
CA LYS A 18 5.82 14.09 -2.79
C LYS A 18 7.35 14.07 -2.58
N GLN A 19 7.84 13.20 -1.70
CA GLN A 19 9.27 13.07 -1.39
C GLN A 19 9.95 11.91 -2.14
N LEU A 20 9.17 11.11 -2.88
CA LEU A 20 9.64 9.92 -3.56
C LEU A 20 9.37 10.03 -5.06
N ARG A 21 10.30 9.56 -5.88
CA ARG A 21 10.01 9.33 -7.30
C ARG A 21 8.99 8.19 -7.41
N HIS A 22 7.81 8.49 -7.93
CA HIS A 22 6.71 7.54 -8.04
C HIS A 22 6.00 7.66 -9.38
N ASP A 23 5.14 6.69 -9.66
CA ASP A 23 4.24 6.67 -10.81
C ASP A 23 2.77 6.60 -10.34
N ILE A 24 1.83 6.76 -11.27
CA ILE A 24 0.38 6.71 -11.03
C ILE A 24 -0.05 5.47 -10.24
N TYR A 25 0.68 4.35 -10.42
CA TYR A 25 0.42 3.08 -9.75
C TYR A 25 0.59 3.15 -8.24
N HIS A 26 1.21 4.19 -7.68
CA HIS A 26 1.39 4.39 -6.24
C HIS A 26 0.32 5.29 -5.61
N LEU A 27 -0.50 5.97 -6.41
CA LEU A 27 -1.46 6.94 -5.91
C LEU A 27 -2.57 6.24 -5.11
N ALA A 28 -2.98 6.85 -3.99
CA ALA A 28 -4.10 6.37 -3.19
C ALA A 28 -5.39 6.25 -4.02
N ASP A 29 -5.61 7.19 -4.95
CA ASP A 29 -6.76 7.16 -5.88
C ASP A 29 -6.74 5.95 -6.80
N TYR A 30 -5.55 5.56 -7.29
CA TYR A 30 -5.40 4.36 -8.12
C TYR A 30 -5.72 3.10 -7.32
N PHE A 31 -5.20 3.00 -6.09
CA PHE A 31 -5.54 1.90 -5.18
C PHE A 31 -7.04 1.87 -4.81
N THR A 32 -7.67 3.03 -4.67
CA THR A 32 -9.11 3.15 -4.40
C THR A 32 -9.96 2.74 -5.61
N LEU A 33 -9.45 2.91 -6.83
CA LEU A 33 -10.09 2.36 -8.02
C LEU A 33 -9.93 0.83 -8.07
N GLU A 34 -8.73 0.33 -7.81
CA GLU A 34 -8.41 -1.09 -7.91
C GLU A 34 -9.00 -1.92 -6.76
N SER A 35 -9.25 -1.33 -5.59
CA SER A 35 -9.98 -2.00 -4.49
C SER A 35 -11.36 -2.49 -4.91
N LYS A 36 -12.05 -1.73 -5.77
CA LYS A 36 -13.37 -2.11 -6.29
C LYS A 36 -13.31 -3.36 -7.17
N ARG A 37 -12.20 -3.57 -7.87
CA ARG A 37 -11.97 -4.74 -8.74
C ARG A 37 -11.49 -5.96 -7.97
N ASN A 38 -10.59 -5.73 -7.01
CA ASN A 38 -9.91 -6.79 -6.26
C ASN A 38 -10.62 -7.14 -4.93
N GLN A 39 -11.68 -6.41 -4.57
CA GLN A 39 -12.39 -6.55 -3.30
C GLN A 39 -11.45 -6.45 -2.08
N GLY A 40 -10.44 -5.58 -2.17
CA GLY A 40 -9.42 -5.38 -1.14
C GLY A 40 -9.50 -4.00 -0.49
N ILE A 41 -8.83 -3.83 0.65
CA ILE A 41 -8.74 -2.56 1.38
C ILE A 41 -7.41 -1.88 1.02
N PRO A 42 -7.42 -0.65 0.49
CA PRO A 42 -6.21 0.12 0.23
C PRO A 42 -5.47 0.53 1.49
N GLU A 43 -4.22 0.09 1.61
CA GLU A 43 -3.32 0.47 2.69
C GLU A 43 -1.90 0.70 2.16
N ALA A 44 -1.08 1.39 2.95
CA ALA A 44 0.34 1.52 2.72
C ALA A 44 1.12 1.40 4.01
N ILE A 45 2.32 0.82 3.92
CA ILE A 45 3.32 0.88 4.98
C ILE A 45 4.24 2.06 4.68
N VAL A 46 4.44 2.91 5.68
CA VAL A 46 5.43 3.99 5.69
C VAL A 46 6.41 3.74 6.82
N ILE A 47 7.70 3.72 6.51
CA ILE A 47 8.77 3.65 7.51
C ILE A 47 9.72 4.82 7.27
N ALA A 48 10.01 5.58 8.32
CA ALA A 48 10.91 6.73 8.29
C ALA A 48 12.02 6.62 9.34
N ASP A 49 13.26 6.93 8.95
CA ASP A 49 14.41 7.03 9.85
C ASP A 49 15.36 8.15 9.40
N GLY A 50 15.17 9.35 9.96
CA GLY A 50 15.80 10.56 9.43
C GLY A 50 15.32 10.84 8.01
N ASP A 51 16.26 10.98 7.07
CA ASP A 51 15.97 11.23 5.64
C ASP A 51 15.66 9.94 4.85
N LYS A 52 15.70 8.78 5.51
CA LYS A 52 15.40 7.48 4.92
C LYS A 52 13.89 7.23 4.96
N ILE A 53 13.31 6.94 3.81
CA ILE A 53 11.89 6.65 3.66
C ILE A 53 11.75 5.32 2.91
N PHE A 54 10.92 4.44 3.44
CA PHE A 54 10.39 3.26 2.76
C PHE A 54 8.88 3.41 2.65
N PHE A 55 8.35 3.17 1.46
CA PHE A 55 6.94 3.25 1.18
C PHE A 55 6.52 2.08 0.29
N VAL A 56 5.47 1.35 0.70
CA VAL A 56 4.86 0.31 -0.15
C VAL A 56 3.34 0.35 0.02
N PRO A 57 2.60 0.60 -1.07
CA PRO A 57 1.15 0.50 -1.07
C PRO A 57 0.70 -0.92 -1.48
N TYR A 58 -0.40 -1.38 -0.89
CA TYR A 58 -0.96 -2.71 -1.14
C TYR A 58 -2.48 -2.71 -0.97
N LEU A 59 -3.11 -3.77 -1.46
CA LEU A 59 -4.51 -4.09 -1.17
C LEU A 59 -4.54 -5.26 -0.19
N LEU A 60 -5.22 -5.08 0.94
CA LEU A 60 -5.49 -6.15 1.90
C LEU A 60 -6.79 -6.84 1.49
N ARG A 61 -6.70 -8.06 0.94
CA ARG A 61 -7.83 -8.82 0.40
C ARG A 61 -8.21 -9.95 1.34
N LYS A 62 -9.49 -10.11 1.65
CA LYS A 62 -9.95 -11.25 2.47
C LYS A 62 -9.92 -12.53 1.64
N CYS A 63 -9.51 -13.65 2.24
CA CYS A 63 -9.30 -14.93 1.55
C CYS A 63 -10.55 -15.82 1.44
N ASP A 64 -11.74 -15.23 1.56
CA ASP A 64 -13.02 -15.96 1.53
C ASP A 64 -13.25 -16.71 0.20
N ASP A 65 -12.61 -16.28 -0.89
CA ASP A 65 -12.71 -16.90 -2.22
C ASP A 65 -11.77 -18.10 -2.42
N ILE A 66 -10.83 -18.32 -1.51
CA ILE A 66 -9.83 -19.40 -1.60
C ILE A 66 -10.13 -20.52 -0.59
N CYS A 67 -10.71 -20.19 0.55
CA CYS A 67 -10.98 -21.15 1.62
C CYS A 67 -12.36 -21.82 1.41
N ASP A 68 -12.41 -23.16 1.50
CA ASP A 68 -13.66 -23.95 1.42
C ASP A 68 -14.62 -23.71 2.61
N GLN A 69 -14.16 -22.96 3.62
CA GLN A 69 -14.83 -22.66 4.88
C GLN A 69 -14.52 -21.21 5.27
N ASP A 70 -15.28 -20.63 6.22
CA ASP A 70 -15.10 -19.26 6.67
C ASP A 70 -13.62 -18.99 6.99
N SER A 71 -13.01 -18.06 6.26
CA SER A 71 -11.60 -17.74 6.38
C SER A 71 -11.27 -16.99 7.67
N GLY A 72 -12.30 -16.53 8.42
CA GLY A 72 -12.13 -15.72 9.61
C GLY A 72 -11.38 -14.43 9.28
N ASP A 73 -10.31 -14.15 10.04
CA ASP A 73 -9.44 -12.99 9.84
C ASP A 73 -8.20 -13.33 9.00
N LEU A 74 -8.36 -14.14 7.94
CA LEU A 74 -7.30 -14.44 6.99
C LEU A 74 -7.33 -13.47 5.80
N PHE A 75 -6.20 -12.80 5.58
CA PHE A 75 -6.03 -11.82 4.52
C PHE A 75 -4.76 -12.08 3.70
N ASP A 76 -4.82 -11.71 2.43
CA ASP A 76 -3.70 -11.68 1.49
C ASP A 76 -3.32 -10.23 1.17
N VAL A 77 -2.02 -9.98 1.01
CA VAL A 77 -1.47 -8.69 0.64
C VAL A 77 -1.17 -8.73 -0.85
N VAL A 78 -2.02 -8.08 -1.65
CA VAL A 78 -1.93 -8.14 -3.11
C VAL A 78 -1.51 -6.79 -3.69
N SER A 79 -0.77 -6.86 -4.80
CA SER A 79 -0.41 -5.68 -5.59
C SER A 79 -1.42 -5.52 -6.74
N PRO A 80 -1.99 -4.33 -6.96
CA PRO A 80 -2.87 -4.10 -8.10
C PRO A 80 -2.09 -4.15 -9.42
N TYR A 81 -2.83 -4.08 -10.53
CA TYR A 81 -2.22 -4.00 -11.86
C TYR A 81 -1.18 -2.87 -11.92
N GLY A 82 -0.07 -3.10 -12.63
CA GLY A 82 1.05 -2.17 -12.74
C GLY A 82 2.16 -2.38 -11.72
N TYR A 83 1.95 -3.25 -10.72
CA TYR A 83 2.97 -3.67 -9.74
C TYR A 83 3.79 -2.50 -9.18
N PRO A 84 3.16 -1.54 -8.46
CA PRO A 84 3.83 -0.35 -7.95
C PRO A 84 5.19 -0.66 -7.29
N GLY A 85 5.25 -1.76 -6.54
CA GLY A 85 6.47 -2.18 -5.87
C GLY A 85 6.81 -1.27 -4.69
N ILE A 86 8.04 -1.38 -4.23
CA ILE A 86 8.56 -0.63 -3.09
C ILE A 86 9.21 0.65 -3.60
N LEU A 87 8.94 1.76 -2.93
CA LEU A 87 9.68 3.01 -3.10
C LEU A 87 10.62 3.24 -1.92
N LEU A 88 11.83 3.67 -2.25
CA LEU A 88 12.85 4.11 -1.30
C LEU A 88 13.24 5.56 -1.61
N SER A 89 13.53 6.35 -0.59
CA SER A 89 14.24 7.62 -0.81
C SER A 89 15.69 7.36 -1.22
N ASP A 90 16.35 8.33 -1.84
CA ASP A 90 17.76 8.21 -2.23
C ASP A 90 18.68 7.88 -1.04
N ALA A 91 18.33 8.34 0.17
CA ALA A 91 19.09 8.04 1.39
C ALA A 91 18.91 6.59 1.90
N ALA A 92 17.90 5.87 1.41
CA ALA A 92 17.55 4.51 1.81
C ALA A 92 17.90 3.45 0.75
N ALA A 93 18.31 3.87 -0.45
CA ALA A 93 18.66 3.01 -1.59
C ALA A 93 20.08 2.43 -1.51
#